data_AF-A0A527ZL85-F1
#
_entry.id   AF-A0A527ZL85-F1
#
_cell.length_a   1.000
_cell.length_b   1.000
_cell.length_c   1.000
_cell.angle_alpha   90.00
_cell.angle_beta   90.00
_cell.angle_gamma   90.00
#
_symmetry.space_group_name_H-M   'P 1'
#
loop_
_entity.id
_entity.type
_entity.pdbx_description
1 polymer ?
#
loop_
_entity_poly.entity_id
_entity_poly.type
_entity_poly.pdbx_seq_one_letter_code
_entity_poly.pdbx_strand_id
1 'polypeptide(L)'
;SYTDKPEVDRAVDALKYHNFNVRRPIEENGELPLGSPDAVLRQTFAKDLGILGECEVVFAVPLDRDPGTLVEMGFAMARQQPVITFDPRRENNNTMVAGGSARYSDNLDQCLNGIFDAVSKLWMAKS
;
A
#
# COMPACT_ATOMS: atom_id res chain seq x y z
N SER A 1 5.43 13.16 12.47
CA SER A 1 6.44 12.27 11.89
C SER A 1 5.68 11.11 11.27
N TYR A 2 5.80 10.85 9.96
CA TYR A 2 5.18 9.68 9.32
C TYR A 2 5.73 8.34 9.86
N THR A 3 6.83 8.40 10.62
CA THR A 3 7.59 7.27 11.13
C THR A 3 6.99 6.57 12.35
N ASP A 4 6.00 7.17 13.04
CA ASP A 4 5.40 6.56 14.25
C ASP A 4 3.94 6.20 14.00
N LYS A 5 3.75 5.20 13.13
CA LYS A 5 2.44 4.62 12.80
C LYS A 5 2.46 3.15 13.19
N PRO A 6 2.21 2.81 14.47
CA PRO A 6 2.33 1.45 14.98
C PRO A 6 1.44 0.44 14.23
N GLU A 7 0.36 0.91 13.60
CA GLU A 7 -0.50 0.07 12.77
C GLU A 7 0.16 -0.34 11.45
N VAL A 8 1.01 0.53 10.87
CA VAL A 8 1.83 0.20 9.71
C VAL A 8 2.87 -0.84 10.09
N ASP A 9 3.59 -0.63 11.19
CA ASP A 9 4.63 -1.56 11.63
C ASP A 9 4.05 -2.93 11.99
N ARG A 10 2.89 -2.96 12.66
CA ARG A 10 2.15 -4.19 12.92
C ARG A 10 1.76 -4.93 11.63
N ALA A 11 1.33 -4.22 10.59
CA ALA A 11 1.00 -4.83 9.30
C ALA A 11 2.25 -5.38 8.61
N VAL A 12 3.36 -4.63 8.64
CA VAL A 12 4.65 -5.06 8.07
C VAL A 12 5.16 -6.31 8.77
N ASP A 13 5.13 -6.36 10.10
CA ASP A 13 5.58 -7.51 10.89
C ASP A 13 4.75 -8.76 10.58
N ALA A 14 3.42 -8.61 10.47
CA ALA A 14 2.54 -9.72 10.13
C ALA A 14 2.80 -10.25 8.70
N LEU A 15 2.99 -9.36 7.72
CA LEU A 15 3.31 -9.75 6.35
C LEU A 15 4.67 -10.46 6.29
N LYS A 16 5.69 -9.95 6.98
CA LYS A 16 7.01 -10.58 7.08
C LYS A 16 6.94 -11.94 7.78
N TYR A 17 6.14 -12.06 8.84
CA TYR A 17 5.91 -13.34 9.52
C TYR A 17 5.35 -14.41 8.57
N HIS A 18 4.49 -14.00 7.62
CA HIS A 18 3.97 -14.88 6.57
C HIS A 18 4.89 -15.03 5.34
N ASN A 19 6.16 -14.63 5.46
CA ASN A 19 7.19 -14.71 4.41
C ASN A 19 6.91 -13.88 3.14
N PHE A 20 6.09 -12.83 3.23
CA PHE A 20 5.98 -11.86 2.15
C PHE A 20 7.22 -10.96 2.11
N ASN A 21 7.70 -10.68 0.90
CA ASN A 21 8.72 -9.66 0.67
C ASN A 21 8.07 -8.27 0.66
N VAL A 22 8.15 -7.56 1.79
CA VAL A 22 7.51 -6.24 1.96
C VAL A 22 8.45 -5.14 1.49
N ARG A 23 7.95 -4.27 0.60
CA ARG A 23 8.63 -3.07 0.11
C ARG A 23 7.95 -1.83 0.68
N ARG A 24 8.74 -0.84 1.14
CA ARG A 24 8.23 0.40 1.75
C ARG A 24 8.87 1.60 1.05
N PRO A 25 8.15 2.30 0.14
CA PRO A 25 8.71 3.42 -0.61
C PRO A 25 9.37 4.49 0.27
N ILE A 26 8.74 4.87 1.38
CA ILE A 26 9.28 5.87 2.30
C ILE A 26 10.59 5.44 3.01
N GLU A 27 10.78 4.14 3.26
CA GLU A 27 12.02 3.63 3.86
C GLU A 27 13.13 3.50 2.82
N GLU A 28 12.78 3.17 1.58
CA GLU A 28 13.73 2.90 0.50
C GLU A 28 14.16 4.18 -0.24
N ASN A 29 13.24 5.11 -0.45
CA ASN A 29 13.48 6.36 -1.19
C ASN A 29 13.62 7.59 -0.27
N GLY A 30 13.22 7.46 1.00
CA GLY A 30 13.23 8.55 1.99
C GLY A 30 12.04 9.50 1.86
N GLU A 31 11.82 10.29 2.91
CA GLU A 31 10.80 11.35 2.93
C GLU A 31 11.37 12.64 2.35
N LEU A 32 10.64 13.28 1.43
CA LEU A 32 11.06 14.55 0.86
C LEU A 32 10.59 15.73 1.71
N PRO A 33 11.46 16.68 2.07
CA PRO A 33 11.05 17.93 2.70
C PRO A 33 10.10 18.74 1.82
N LEU A 34 9.22 19.52 2.47
CA LEU A 34 8.41 20.52 1.78
C LEU A 34 9.31 21.50 1.01
N GLY A 35 8.92 21.81 -0.24
CA GLY A 35 9.70 22.68 -1.12
C GLY A 35 10.92 22.01 -1.74
N SER A 36 11.01 20.68 -1.73
CA SER A 36 12.04 19.94 -2.47
C SER A 36 12.07 20.36 -3.95
N PRO A 37 13.26 20.46 -4.58
CA PRO A 37 13.37 20.87 -5.98
C PRO A 37 12.62 19.91 -6.93
N ASP A 38 12.07 20.46 -8.01
CA ASP A 38 11.34 19.69 -9.05
C ASP A 38 12.07 18.43 -9.54
N ALA A 39 13.40 18.52 -9.72
CA ALA A 39 14.21 17.39 -10.15
C ALA A 39 14.19 16.24 -9.13
N VAL A 40 14.22 16.57 -7.84
CA VAL A 40 14.15 15.59 -6.74
C VAL A 40 12.73 15.02 -6.66
N LEU A 41 11.69 15.86 -6.77
CA LEU A 41 10.30 15.41 -6.81
C LEU A 41 10.07 14.37 -7.92
N ARG A 42 10.53 14.68 -9.14
CA ARG A 42 10.41 13.77 -10.30
C ARG A 42 11.19 12.48 -10.12
N GLN A 43 12.38 12.56 -9.52
CA GLN A 43 13.20 11.39 -9.27
C GLN A 43 12.54 10.46 -8.24
N THR A 44 12.07 10.99 -7.11
CA THR A 44 11.40 10.19 -6.08
C THR A 44 10.10 9.60 -6.60
N PHE A 45 9.28 10.38 -7.32
CA PHE A 45 8.09 9.89 -8.01
C PHE A 45 8.40 8.69 -8.92
N ALA A 46 9.45 8.77 -9.74
CA ALA A 46 9.83 7.68 -10.63
C ALA A 46 10.28 6.43 -9.87
N LYS A 47 10.96 6.59 -8.73
CA LYS A 47 11.38 5.49 -7.87
C LYS A 47 10.21 4.83 -7.15
N ASP A 48 9.27 5.61 -6.61
CA ASP A 48 8.07 5.10 -5.94
C ASP A 48 7.23 4.27 -6.91
N LEU A 49 7.03 4.77 -8.13
CA LEU A 49 6.37 4.02 -9.20
C LEU A 49 7.14 2.76 -9.61
N GLY A 50 8.48 2.81 -9.57
CA GLY A 50 9.33 1.64 -9.79
C GLY A 50 9.05 0.54 -8.78
N ILE A 51 9.11 0.86 -7.49
CA ILE A 51 8.82 -0.07 -6.39
C ILE A 51 7.39 -0.62 -6.54
N LEU A 52 6.41 0.26 -6.77
CA LEU A 52 5.02 -0.13 -6.91
C LEU A 52 4.81 -1.11 -8.07
N GLY A 53 5.52 -0.90 -9.18
CA GLY A 53 5.49 -1.77 -10.36
C GLY A 53 6.21 -3.10 -10.19
N GLU A 54 7.13 -3.22 -9.24
CA GLU A 54 7.81 -4.48 -8.89
C GLU A 54 6.95 -5.38 -7.97
N CYS A 55 5.98 -4.79 -7.26
CA CYS A 55 5.10 -5.50 -6.34
C CYS A 55 3.92 -6.17 -7.07
N GLU A 56 3.53 -7.36 -6.62
CA GLU A 56 2.38 -8.09 -7.18
C GLU A 56 1.05 -7.63 -6.57
N VAL A 57 1.07 -7.17 -5.32
CA VAL A 57 -0.10 -6.75 -4.53
C VAL A 57 0.29 -5.53 -3.69
N VAL A 58 -0.66 -4.62 -3.47
CA VAL A 58 -0.49 -3.46 -2.58
C VAL A 58 -1.22 -3.73 -1.26
N PHE A 59 -0.54 -3.53 -0.14
CA PHE A 59 -1.14 -3.49 1.19
C PHE A 59 -1.10 -2.05 1.70
N ALA A 60 -2.25 -1.39 1.75
CA ALA A 60 -2.37 0.02 2.11
C ALA A 60 -2.90 0.19 3.53
N VAL A 61 -2.32 1.14 4.28
CA VAL A 61 -2.78 1.55 5.61
C VAL A 61 -2.99 3.08 5.60
N PRO A 62 -4.11 3.57 5.03
CA PRO A 62 -4.32 4.99 4.75
C PRO A 62 -4.70 5.78 6.02
N LEU A 63 -3.74 5.97 6.92
CA LEU A 63 -3.90 6.73 8.17
C LEU A 63 -3.84 8.23 7.93
N ASP A 64 -4.55 9.00 8.76
CA ASP A 64 -4.52 10.47 8.80
C ASP A 64 -4.91 11.13 7.47
N ARG A 65 -5.64 10.39 6.61
CA ARG A 65 -6.03 10.81 5.26
C ARG A 65 -4.83 11.20 4.39
N ASP A 66 -3.74 10.45 4.48
CA ASP A 66 -2.55 10.67 3.65
C ASP A 66 -2.89 10.70 2.15
N PRO A 67 -2.80 11.87 1.49
CA PRO A 67 -3.12 11.99 0.07
C PRO A 67 -2.13 11.22 -0.81
N GLY A 68 -0.88 11.03 -0.37
CA GLY A 68 0.12 10.25 -1.11
C GLY A 68 -0.31 8.80 -1.26
N THR A 69 -0.62 8.15 -0.13
CA THR A 69 -1.14 6.78 -0.10
C THR A 69 -2.38 6.62 -1.01
N LEU A 70 -3.33 7.58 -1.00
CA LEU A 70 -4.53 7.50 -1.85
C LEU A 70 -4.20 7.55 -3.35
N VAL A 71 -3.20 8.33 -3.75
CA VAL A 71 -2.74 8.42 -5.14
C VAL A 71 -2.12 7.09 -5.58
N GLU A 72 -1.26 6.50 -4.76
CA GLU A 72 -0.62 5.21 -5.03
C GLU A 72 -1.64 4.08 -5.15
N MET A 73 -2.62 4.05 -4.25
CA MET A 73 -3.74 3.10 -4.30
C MET A 73 -4.53 3.22 -5.61
N GLY A 74 -4.89 4.45 -5.99
CA GLY A 74 -5.61 4.70 -7.24
C GLY A 74 -4.81 4.25 -8.47
N PHE A 75 -3.51 4.50 -8.49
CA PHE A 75 -2.63 4.06 -9.56
C PHE A 75 -2.52 2.53 -9.65
N ALA A 76 -2.38 1.84 -8.51
CA ALA A 76 -2.35 0.38 -8.45
C ALA A 76 -3.67 -0.23 -8.96
N MET A 77 -4.82 0.27 -8.50
CA MET A 77 -6.14 -0.17 -8.97
C MET A 77 -6.31 0.01 -10.47
N ALA A 78 -5.88 1.16 -11.02
CA ALA A 78 -5.96 1.43 -12.46
C ALA A 78 -5.13 0.44 -13.29
N ARG A 79 -4.08 -0.15 -12.71
CA ARG A 79 -3.23 -1.17 -13.31
C ARG A 79 -3.69 -2.60 -13.03
N GLN A 80 -4.88 -2.78 -12.45
CA GLN A 80 -5.41 -4.08 -12.03
C GLN A 80 -4.52 -4.80 -11.00
N GLN A 81 -3.65 -4.06 -10.30
CA GLN A 81 -2.87 -4.59 -9.19
C GLN A 81 -3.81 -4.66 -7.96
N PRO A 82 -3.98 -5.82 -7.32
CA PRO A 82 -4.87 -5.94 -6.17
C PRO A 82 -4.42 -5.01 -5.05
N VAL A 83 -5.38 -4.26 -4.48
CA VAL A 83 -5.16 -3.40 -3.32
C VAL A 83 -5.93 -3.97 -2.13
N ILE A 84 -5.20 -4.29 -1.06
CA ILE A 84 -5.74 -4.67 0.24
C ILE A 84 -5.64 -3.45 1.16
N THR A 85 -6.76 -3.00 1.70
CA THR A 85 -6.81 -1.82 2.56
C THR A 85 -7.10 -2.22 4.00
N PHE A 86 -6.16 -1.92 4.88
CA PHE A 86 -6.30 -1.99 6.32
C PHE A 86 -6.58 -0.60 6.88
N ASP A 87 -7.84 -0.35 7.31
CA ASP A 87 -8.28 0.91 7.91
C ASP A 87 -8.54 0.74 9.42
N PRO A 88 -7.48 0.56 10.25
CA PRO A 88 -7.63 0.23 11.67
C PRO A 88 -8.32 1.31 12.49
N ARG A 89 -8.32 2.56 12.01
CA ARG A 89 -8.93 3.71 12.68
C ARG A 89 -10.31 4.05 12.13
N ARG A 90 -10.77 3.36 11.09
CA ARG A 90 -12.07 3.58 10.42
C ARG A 90 -12.22 5.02 9.93
N GLU A 91 -11.11 5.61 9.46
CA GLU A 91 -11.04 7.01 9.03
C GLU A 91 -11.45 7.19 7.57
N ASN A 92 -11.51 6.09 6.80
CA ASN A 92 -11.73 6.14 5.37
C ASN A 92 -13.20 5.99 5.01
N ASN A 93 -13.74 7.02 4.35
CA ASN A 93 -15.09 7.04 3.79
C ASN A 93 -15.09 7.19 2.26
N ASN A 94 -13.92 7.04 1.63
CA ASN A 94 -13.78 7.22 0.19
C ASN A 94 -14.30 5.98 -0.55
N THR A 95 -15.33 6.17 -1.38
CA THR A 95 -15.95 5.11 -2.18
C THR A 95 -14.94 4.39 -3.09
N MET A 96 -13.93 5.09 -3.61
CA MET A 96 -12.90 4.49 -4.46
C MET A 96 -11.98 3.57 -3.65
N VAL A 97 -11.73 3.88 -2.38
CA VAL A 97 -10.95 3.02 -1.50
C VAL A 97 -11.78 1.83 -1.06
N ALA A 98 -12.94 2.07 -0.45
CA ALA A 98 -13.78 0.99 0.09
C ALA A 98 -14.32 0.06 -1.01
N GLY A 99 -14.70 0.61 -2.16
CA GLY A 99 -15.24 -0.16 -3.28
C GLY A 99 -14.20 -0.67 -4.27
N GLY A 100 -13.04 -0.01 -4.39
CA GLY A 100 -11.98 -0.42 -5.33
C GLY A 100 -10.97 -1.41 -4.75
N SER A 101 -10.92 -1.54 -3.42
CA SER A 101 -10.02 -2.51 -2.78
C SER A 101 -10.49 -3.95 -3.07
N ALA A 102 -9.54 -4.84 -3.35
CA ALA A 102 -9.81 -6.28 -3.42
C ALA A 102 -10.24 -6.83 -2.05
N ARG A 103 -9.76 -6.22 -0.97
CA ARG A 103 -10.27 -6.40 0.41
C ARG A 103 -10.15 -5.09 1.17
N TYR A 104 -11.20 -4.71 1.88
CA TYR A 104 -11.22 -3.58 2.80
C TYR A 104 -11.64 -4.07 4.18
N SER A 105 -10.89 -3.75 5.23
CA SER A 105 -11.25 -4.09 6.61
C SER A 105 -10.51 -3.22 7.62
N ASP A 106 -11.09 -3.05 8.80
CA ASP A 106 -10.44 -2.54 10.00
C ASP A 106 -9.77 -3.65 10.84
N ASN A 107 -9.89 -4.91 10.38
CA ASN A 107 -9.29 -6.08 11.01
C ASN A 107 -8.09 -6.58 10.19
N LEU A 108 -6.93 -6.69 10.85
CA LEU A 108 -5.68 -7.10 10.19
C LEU A 108 -5.76 -8.52 9.61
N ASP A 109 -6.32 -9.48 10.35
CA ASP A 109 -6.41 -10.88 9.92
C ASP A 109 -7.28 -11.01 8.67
N GLN A 110 -8.35 -10.21 8.59
CA GLN A 110 -9.17 -10.12 7.39
C GLN A 110 -8.41 -9.58 6.19
N CYS A 111 -7.52 -8.60 6.40
CA CYS A 111 -6.66 -8.05 5.35
C CYS A 111 -5.61 -9.08 4.91
N LEU A 112 -4.98 -9.78 5.85
CA LEU A 112 -4.01 -10.85 5.56
C LEU A 112 -4.67 -11.98 4.74
N ASN A 113 -5.88 -12.41 5.10
CA ASN A 113 -6.65 -13.36 4.29
C ASN A 113 -6.89 -12.82 2.87
N GLY A 114 -7.19 -11.52 2.74
CA GLY A 114 -7.32 -10.87 1.43
C GLY A 114 -6.04 -10.90 0.59
N ILE A 115 -4.85 -10.82 1.21
CA ILE A 115 -3.56 -10.99 0.52
C ILE A 115 -3.44 -12.41 -0.03
N PHE A 116 -3.71 -13.43 0.78
CA PHE A 116 -3.62 -14.81 0.33
C PHE A 116 -4.59 -15.09 -0.83
N ASP A 117 -5.82 -14.59 -0.75
CA ASP A 117 -6.80 -14.70 -1.83
C ASP A 117 -6.32 -14.02 -3.13
N ALA A 118 -5.71 -12.82 -3.01
CA ALA A 118 -5.18 -12.07 -4.15
C ALA A 118 -4.01 -12.80 -4.81
N VAL A 119 -3.05 -13.28 -4.02
CA VAL A 119 -1.88 -14.03 -4.51
C VAL A 119 -2.31 -15.34 -5.16
N SER A 120 -3.26 -16.08 -4.56
CA SER A 120 -3.79 -17.30 -5.15
C SER A 120 -4.39 -17.05 -6.54
N LYS A 121 -5.16 -15.96 -6.71
CA LYS A 121 -5.73 -15.60 -8.02
C LYS A 121 -4.65 -15.24 -9.04
N LEU A 122 -3.60 -14.53 -8.61
CA LEU A 122 -2.47 -14.19 -9.47
C LEU A 122 -1.72 -15.43 -9.96
N TRP A 123 -1.52 -16.43 -9.09
CA TRP A 123 -0.91 -17.70 -9.49
C TRP A 123 -1.75 -18.47 -10.49
N MET A 124 -3.07 -18.52 -10.28
CA MET A 124 -3.98 -19.16 -11.22
C MET A 124 -4.03 -18.47 -12.58
N ALA A 125 -3.91 -17.14 -12.63
CA ALA A 125 -3.90 -16.38 -13.88
C ALA A 125 -2.60 -16.51 -14.67
N LYS A 126 -1.49 -16.88 -14.02
CA LYS A 126 -0.18 -17.10 -14.65
C LYS A 126 0.04 -18.54 -15.12
N SER A 127 -0.82 -19.48 -14.71
CA SER A 127 -0.75 -20.92 -15.03
C SER A 127 -1.55 -21.23 -16.29
#